data_AF-A0A7I7JLP6-F1
#
_entry.id   AF-A0A7I7JLP6-F1
#
_cell.length_a   1.000
_cell.length_b   1.000
_cell.length_c   1.000
_cell.angle_alpha   90.00
_cell.angle_beta   90.00
_cell.angle_gamma   90.00
#
_symmetry.space_group_name_H-M   'P 1'
#
loop_
_entity.id
_entity.type
_entity.pdbx_description
1 polymer ?
#
loop_
_entity_poly.entity_id
_entity_poly.type
_entity_poly.pdbx_seq_one_letter_code
_entity_poly.pdbx_strand_id
1 'polypeptide(L)'
;MAGDRHHSSAICHLATIMLTRIAACMRNGEHYVLRDVDGTVITEAEGRIIVQQRYQLEPRRRDNVRHKRMRERRKEAAGQESQESPSAPTSGPADTQPTSQHVA
;
A
#
# COMPACT_ATOMS: atom_id res chain seq x y z
N MET A 1 5.45 -4.34 0.31
CA MET A 1 4.84 -3.32 -0.57
C MET A 1 4.17 -3.94 -1.82
N ALA A 2 3.08 -4.71 -1.67
CA ALA A 2 2.40 -5.37 -2.81
C ALA A 2 0.97 -4.84 -3.07
N GLY A 3 0.40 -4.06 -2.15
CA GLY A 3 -0.98 -3.57 -2.24
C GLY A 3 -1.23 -2.47 -3.28
N ASP A 4 -0.17 -1.85 -3.81
CA ASP A 4 -0.27 -0.68 -4.69
C ASP A 4 -0.26 -1.05 -6.18
N ARG A 5 0.27 -2.24 -6.51
CA ARG A 5 0.50 -2.64 -7.90
C ARG A 5 -0.81 -2.82 -8.69
N HIS A 6 -1.82 -3.37 -8.04
CA HIS A 6 -3.15 -3.57 -8.63
C HIS A 6 -3.91 -2.26 -8.83
N HIS A 7 -3.68 -1.27 -7.96
CA HIS A 7 -4.27 0.05 -8.10
C HIS A 7 -3.63 0.79 -9.28
N SER A 8 -2.30 0.81 -9.35
CA SER A 8 -1.57 1.40 -10.48
C SER A 8 -1.92 0.74 -11.80
N SER A 9 -2.01 -0.60 -11.87
CA SER A 9 -2.41 -1.29 -13.10
C SER A 9 -3.84 -0.94 -13.53
N ALA A 10 -4.77 -0.81 -12.59
CA ALA A 10 -6.15 -0.43 -12.88
C ALA A 10 -6.23 1.00 -13.42
N ILE A 11 -5.50 1.95 -12.81
CA ILE A 11 -5.42 3.33 -13.29
C ILE A 11 -4.80 3.37 -14.68
N CYS A 12 -3.68 2.69 -14.92
CA CYS A 12 -3.05 2.67 -16.23
C CYS A 12 -4.01 2.16 -17.31
N HIS A 13 -4.75 1.08 -17.03
CA HIS A 13 -5.72 0.54 -17.98
C HIS A 13 -6.84 1.54 -18.31
N LEU A 14 -7.39 2.22 -17.29
CA LEU A 14 -8.40 3.26 -17.48
C LEU A 14 -7.83 4.46 -18.25
N ALA A 15 -6.61 4.88 -17.94
CA ALA A 15 -5.95 6.00 -18.59
C ALA A 15 -5.78 5.77 -20.09
N THR A 16 -5.39 4.55 -20.51
CA THR A 16 -5.27 4.19 -21.93
C THR A 16 -6.60 4.35 -22.67
N ILE A 17 -7.71 3.93 -22.06
CA ILE A 17 -9.05 4.06 -22.66
C ILE A 17 -9.51 5.52 -22.70
N MET A 18 -9.25 6.29 -21.65
CA MET A 18 -9.65 7.70 -21.58
C MET A 18 -8.86 8.56 -22.58
N LEU A 19 -7.56 8.30 -22.72
CA LEU A 19 -6.68 9.04 -23.62
C LEU A 19 -7.16 8.96 -25.07
N THR A 20 -7.56 7.78 -25.55
CA THR A 20 -8.03 7.61 -26.93
C THR A 20 -9.32 8.38 -27.20
N ARG A 21 -10.24 8.43 -26.23
CA ARG A 21 -11.50 9.20 -26.33
C ARG A 21 -11.24 10.71 -26.34
N ILE A 22 -10.39 11.19 -25.43
CA ILE A 22 -9.99 12.61 -25.38
C ILE A 22 -9.32 13.01 -26.70
N ALA A 23 -8.38 12.21 -27.20
CA ALA A 23 -7.69 12.48 -28.46
C ALA A 23 -8.65 12.50 -29.66
N ALA A 24 -9.72 11.69 -29.65
CA ALA A 24 -10.74 11.72 -30.69
C ALA A 24 -11.52 13.05 -30.68
N CYS A 25 -11.97 13.52 -29.50
CA CYS A 25 -12.63 14.82 -29.38
C CYS A 25 -11.70 15.95 -29.86
N MET A 26 -10.44 15.94 -29.42
CA MET A 26 -9.47 16.98 -29.79
C MET A 26 -9.20 17.03 -31.31
N ARG A 27 -9.12 15.88 -31.99
CA ARG A 27 -8.97 15.83 -33.46
C ARG A 27 -10.15 16.45 -34.20
N ASN A 28 -11.33 16.43 -33.59
CA ASN A 28 -12.54 17.05 -34.14
C ASN A 28 -12.70 18.52 -33.71
N GLY A 29 -11.75 19.08 -32.94
CA GLY A 29 -11.86 20.43 -32.39
C GLY A 29 -12.86 20.55 -31.24
N GLU A 30 -13.24 19.43 -30.61
CA GLU A 30 -14.24 19.36 -29.55
C GLU A 30 -13.60 19.14 -28.18
N HIS A 31 -14.27 19.63 -27.14
CA HIS A 31 -13.92 19.30 -25.76
C HIS A 31 -14.44 17.91 -25.37
N TYR A 32 -13.65 17.19 -24.58
CA TYR A 32 -14.11 15.93 -23.99
C TYR A 32 -15.23 16.20 -22.98
N VAL A 33 -16.32 15.44 -23.09
CA VAL A 33 -17.48 15.53 -22.20
C VAL A 33 -17.59 14.24 -21.39
N LEU A 34 -17.61 14.35 -20.06
CA LEU A 34 -17.79 13.22 -19.17
C LEU A 34 -19.22 12.68 -19.30
N ARG A 35 -19.34 11.36 -19.44
CA ARG A 35 -20.62 10.66 -19.57
C ARG A 35 -20.66 9.47 -18.63
N ASP A 36 -21.84 9.16 -18.11
CA ASP A 36 -22.07 7.94 -17.34
C ASP A 36 -22.15 6.69 -18.24
N VAL A 37 -22.50 5.55 -17.63
CA VAL A 37 -22.60 4.25 -18.33
C VAL A 37 -23.74 4.20 -19.35
N ASP A 38 -24.76 5.03 -19.16
CA ASP A 38 -25.93 5.13 -20.04
C ASP A 38 -25.70 6.18 -21.16
N GLY A 39 -24.53 6.84 -21.15
CA GLY A 39 -24.13 7.85 -22.13
C GLY A 39 -24.62 9.26 -21.80
N THR A 40 -25.27 9.45 -20.65
CA THR A 40 -25.76 10.74 -20.18
C THR A 40 -24.58 11.63 -19.78
N VAL A 41 -24.62 12.90 -20.19
CA VAL A 41 -23.58 13.88 -19.82
C VAL A 41 -23.69 14.16 -18.33
N ILE A 42 -22.56 14.11 -17.64
CA ILE A 42 -22.48 14.34 -16.20
C ILE A 42 -21.34 15.29 -15.85
N THR A 43 -21.50 15.97 -14.73
CA THR A 43 -20.42 16.66 -14.03
C THR A 43 -19.58 15.69 -13.22
N GLU A 44 -18.39 16.14 -12.78
CA GLU A 44 -17.56 15.38 -11.86
C GLU A 44 -18.29 15.07 -10.54
N ALA A 45 -19.04 16.03 -10.00
CA ALA A 45 -19.78 15.88 -8.75
C ALA A 45 -20.86 14.79 -8.88
N GLU A 46 -21.63 14.81 -9.97
CA GLU A 46 -22.61 13.76 -10.28
C GLU A 46 -21.94 12.40 -10.46
N GLY A 47 -20.80 12.34 -11.14
CA GLY A 47 -20.02 11.11 -11.28
C GLY A 47 -19.60 10.53 -9.92
N ARG A 48 -19.13 11.36 -9.00
CA ARG A 48 -18.78 10.95 -7.63
C ARG A 48 -20.00 10.43 -6.88
N ILE A 49 -21.15 11.08 -7.02
CA ILE A 49 -22.42 10.63 -6.41
C ILE A 49 -22.85 9.28 -6.98
N ILE A 50 -22.82 9.10 -8.31
CA ILE A 50 -23.17 7.84 -8.97
C ILE A 50 -22.29 6.70 -8.44
N VAL A 51 -20.98 6.93 -8.32
CA VAL A 51 -20.06 5.93 -7.78
C VAL A 51 -20.38 5.58 -6.34
N GLN A 52 -20.68 6.58 -5.51
CA GLN A 52 -21.08 6.37 -4.12
C GLN A 52 -22.45 5.70 -3.97
N GLN A 53 -23.33 5.76 -4.97
CA GLN A 53 -24.63 5.11 -4.88
C GLN A 53 -24.59 3.68 -5.42
N ARG A 54 -23.93 3.47 -6.56
CA ARG A 54 -23.99 2.21 -7.32
C ARG A 54 -22.88 1.21 -6.98
N TYR A 55 -21.72 1.67 -6.53
CA TYR A 55 -20.52 0.82 -6.39
C TYR A 55 -19.99 0.74 -4.96
N GLN A 56 -20.89 0.71 -3.98
CA GLN A 56 -20.52 0.53 -2.58
C GLN A 56 -20.17 -0.92 -2.29
N LEU A 57 -19.17 -1.11 -1.42
CA LEU A 57 -18.89 -2.41 -0.83
C LEU A 57 -19.83 -2.62 0.36
N GLU A 58 -20.36 -3.84 0.49
CA GLU A 58 -21.10 -4.26 1.67
C GLU A 58 -20.32 -3.91 2.96
N PRO A 59 -20.96 -3.30 3.98
CA PRO A 59 -20.27 -2.83 5.18
C PRO A 59 -19.38 -3.89 5.83
N ARG A 60 -19.89 -5.13 5.95
CA ARG A 60 -19.13 -6.26 6.47
C ARG A 60 -17.87 -6.57 5.66
N ARG A 61 -17.95 -6.50 4.32
CA ARG A 61 -16.78 -6.69 3.45
C ARG A 61 -15.78 -5.55 3.63
N ARG A 62 -16.26 -4.31 3.75
CA ARG A 62 -15.42 -3.14 3.99
C ARG A 62 -14.66 -3.27 5.31
N ASP A 63 -15.33 -3.66 6.38
CA ASP A 63 -14.71 -3.85 7.70
C ASP A 63 -13.69 -4.97 7.69
N ASN A 64 -14.00 -6.10 7.05
CA ASN A 64 -13.05 -7.21 6.89
C ASN A 64 -11.77 -6.78 6.16
N VAL A 65 -11.89 -6.02 5.07
CA VAL A 65 -10.73 -5.48 4.35
C VAL A 65 -9.94 -4.50 5.23
N ARG A 66 -10.63 -3.63 5.97
CA ARG A 66 -10.01 -2.67 6.90
C ARG A 66 -9.22 -3.38 8.00
N HIS A 67 -9.83 -4.35 8.68
CA HIS A 67 -9.19 -5.11 9.75
C HIS A 67 -8.03 -5.96 9.23
N LYS A 68 -8.17 -6.58 8.06
CA LYS A 68 -7.07 -7.31 7.41
C LYS A 68 -5.86 -6.40 7.18
N ARG A 69 -6.06 -5.23 6.56
CA ARG A 69 -5.00 -4.24 6.32
C ARG A 69 -4.37 -3.73 7.62
N MET A 70 -5.18 -3.51 8.66
CA MET A 70 -4.69 -3.11 9.97
C MET A 70 -3.78 -4.17 10.60
N ARG A 71 -4.19 -5.45 10.50
CA ARG A 71 -3.39 -6.58 10.99
C ARG A 71 -2.09 -6.74 10.20
N GLU A 72 -2.13 -6.61 8.88
CA GLU A 72 -0.94 -6.64 8.02
C GLU A 72 0.06 -5.56 8.43
N ARG A 73 -0.37 -4.31 8.61
CA ARG A 73 0.49 -3.22 9.09
C ARG A 73 1.10 -3.48 10.47
N ARG A 74 0.32 -4.04 11.42
CA ARG A 74 0.84 -4.41 12.73
C ARG A 74 1.91 -5.51 12.66
N LYS A 75 1.74 -6.48 11.77
CA LYS A 75 2.75 -7.53 11.54
C LYS A 75 4.03 -6.97 10.92
N GLU A 76 3.91 -6.05 9.97
CA GLU A 76 5.07 -5.38 9.37
C GLU A 76 5.84 -4.58 10.43
N ALA A 77 5.15 -3.87 11.32
CA ALA A 77 5.78 -3.13 12.43
C ALA A 77 6.44 -4.06 13.46
N ALA A 78 5.74 -5.10 13.93
CA ALA A 78 6.29 -6.05 14.90
C ALA A 78 7.45 -6.91 14.32
N GLY A 79 7.47 -7.12 13.01
CA GLY A 79 8.58 -7.79 12.32
C GLY A 79 9.84 -6.93 12.17
N GLN A 80 9.75 -5.61 12.36
CA GLN A 80 10.92 -4.72 12.37
C GLN A 80 11.63 -4.69 13.73
N GLU A 81 10.95 -5.00 14.84
CA GLU A 81 11.53 -4.92 16.19
C GLU A 81 12.39 -6.12 16.61
N SER A 82 12.55 -7.15 15.76
CA SER A 82 13.25 -8.39 16.15
C SER A 82 14.58 -8.65 15.44
N GLN A 83 15.18 -7.65 14.77
CA GLN A 83 16.50 -7.79 14.13
C GLN A 83 17.65 -7.05 14.83
N GLU A 84 17.45 -6.54 16.03
CA GLU A 84 18.56 -6.09 16.88
C GLU A 84 18.48 -6.80 18.24
N SER A 85 18.98 -8.03 18.27
CA SER A 85 19.54 -8.56 19.50
C SER A 85 20.97 -8.04 19.59
N PRO A 86 21.32 -7.12 20.51
CA PRO A 86 22.69 -7.03 20.92
C PRO A 86 22.97 -8.34 21.66
N SER A 87 23.63 -9.28 20.98
CA SER A 87 24.21 -10.44 21.64
C SER A 87 24.94 -9.94 22.89
N ALA A 88 24.55 -10.45 24.06
CA ALA A 88 25.22 -10.12 25.31
C ALA A 88 26.74 -10.30 25.12
N PRO A 89 27.59 -9.41 25.65
CA PRO A 89 29.03 -9.59 25.52
C PRO A 89 29.38 -10.87 26.28
N THR A 90 29.70 -11.93 25.55
CA THR A 90 30.36 -13.09 26.13
C THR A 90 31.67 -12.58 26.72
N SER A 91 31.76 -12.55 28.04
CA SER A 91 33.02 -12.39 28.77
C SER A 91 33.94 -13.51 28.28
N GLY A 92 34.91 -13.15 27.45
CA GLY A 92 35.98 -14.05 27.02
C GLY A 92 36.73 -14.60 28.24
N PRO A 93 37.35 -15.78 28.13
CA PRO A 93 38.05 -16.37 29.25
C PRO A 93 39.18 -15.44 29.70
N ALA A 94 39.20 -15.12 30.99
CA ALA A 94 40.31 -14.39 31.59
C ALA A 94 41.51 -15.33 31.69
N ASP A 95 42.57 -15.06 30.92
CA ASP A 95 43.88 -15.67 31.14
C ASP A 95 44.45 -15.13 32.46
N THR A 96 44.25 -15.88 33.55
CA THR A 96 44.99 -15.66 34.78
C THR A 96 46.04 -16.75 34.92
N GLN A 97 47.30 -16.42 34.61
CA GLN A 97 48.42 -17.24 35.03
C GLN A 97 48.55 -17.18 36.56
N PRO A 98 48.70 -18.33 37.26
CA PRO A 98 48.97 -18.32 38.68
C PRO A 98 50.45 -18.02 38.91
N THR A 99 50.75 -16.82 39.41
CA THR A 99 52.05 -16.51 40.02
C THR A 99 52.16 -17.30 41.33
N SER A 100 52.87 -18.42 41.30
CA SER A 100 53.30 -19.11 42.51
C SER A 100 54.46 -18.34 43.14
N GLN A 101 54.17 -17.64 44.25
CA GLN A 101 55.20 -17.26 45.21
C GLN A 101 55.47 -18.48 46.10
N HIS A 102 56.70 -18.98 46.09
CA HIS A 102 57.19 -19.82 47.17
C HIS A 102 58.41 -19.14 47.79
N VAL A 103 58.27 -18.84 49.09
CA VAL A 103 59.32 -18.38 49.99
C VAL A 103 59.85 -19.60 50.73
N ALA A 104 61.17 -19.81 50.67
CA ALA A 104 62.07 -20.21 51.77
C ALA A 104 63.51 -20.29 51.21
#